data_AF-A0AAV6U9L0-F1
#
_entry.id   AF-A0AAV6U9L0-F1
#
_cell.length_a   1.000
_cell.length_b   1.000
_cell.length_c   1.000
_cell.angle_alpha   90.00
_cell.angle_beta   90.00
_cell.angle_gamma   90.00
#
_symmetry.space_group_name_H-M   'P 1'
#
loop_
_entity.id
_entity.type
_entity.pdbx_description
1 polymer ?
#
loop_
_entity_poly.entity_id
_entity_poly.type
_entity_poly.pdbx_seq_one_letter_code
_entity_poly.pdbx_strand_id
1 'polypeptide(L)'
;MNIDLLLRAIQFVESTFDHDYCTAKTMPPVVKPKKEIKTSKLGRRGYYNELERKRRSDLKDKLGLLRDAVPVCSDHRRISTVNLLKEASSYIVTLKGKSDNLQSQIDTLEAELSRRQKKAKMNET
;
A
#
# COMPACT_ATOMS: atom_id res chain seq x y z
N MET A 1 -26.42 -11.77 -34.04
CA MET A 1 -26.29 -11.15 -32.70
C MET A 1 -27.47 -10.21 -32.49
N ASN A 2 -28.17 -10.32 -31.37
CA ASN A 2 -29.42 -9.60 -31.12
C ASN A 2 -29.13 -8.22 -30.51
N ILE A 3 -29.52 -7.16 -31.20
CA ILE A 3 -29.30 -5.77 -30.76
C ILE A 3 -29.97 -5.47 -29.42
N ASP A 4 -31.10 -6.12 -29.13
CA ASP A 4 -31.85 -5.94 -27.89
C ASP A 4 -31.09 -6.52 -26.69
N LEU A 5 -30.35 -7.62 -26.92
CA LEU A 5 -29.49 -8.22 -25.89
C LEU A 5 -28.33 -7.28 -25.54
N LEU A 6 -27.78 -6.58 -26.55
CA LEU A 6 -26.69 -5.63 -26.34
C LEU A 6 -27.17 -4.36 -25.63
N LEU A 7 -28.33 -3.82 -26.01
CA LEU A 7 -28.94 -2.67 -25.34
C LEU A 7 -29.30 -2.97 -23.88
N ARG A 8 -29.84 -4.17 -23.62
CA ARG A 8 -30.15 -4.62 -22.26
C ARG A 8 -28.90 -4.84 -21.41
N ALA A 9 -27.82 -5.34 -22.01
CA ALA A 9 -26.53 -5.45 -21.34
C ALA A 9 -25.93 -4.08 -21.00
N ILE A 10 -26.04 -3.10 -21.91
CA ILE A 10 -25.58 -1.72 -21.69
C ILE A 10 -26.35 -1.08 -20.53
N GLN A 11 -27.69 -1.14 -20.55
CA GLN A 11 -28.52 -0.61 -19.47
C GLN A 11 -28.25 -1.29 -18.13
N PHE A 12 -27.97 -2.60 -18.14
CA PHE A 12 -27.59 -3.34 -16.94
C PHE A 12 -26.26 -2.86 -16.37
N VAL A 13 -25.25 -2.63 -17.21
CA VAL A 13 -23.96 -2.05 -16.80
C VAL A 13 -24.16 -0.62 -16.27
N GLU A 14 -24.92 0.22 -16.97
CA GLU A 14 -25.19 1.60 -16.54
C GLU A 14 -25.95 1.68 -15.20
N SER A 15 -26.80 0.70 -14.90
CA SER A 15 -27.59 0.63 -13.67
C SER A 15 -26.87 -0.03 -12.50
N THR A 16 -25.82 -0.84 -12.77
CA THR A 16 -25.02 -1.50 -11.72
C THR A 16 -23.78 -0.70 -11.32
N PHE A 17 -23.44 0.35 -12.08
CA PHE A 17 -22.36 1.29 -11.74
C PHE A 17 -22.88 2.46 -10.89
N ASP A 18 -23.34 2.16 -9.68
CA ASP A 18 -23.09 3.09 -8.58
C ASP A 18 -21.58 3.16 -8.39
N HIS A 19 -21.05 4.35 -8.67
CA HIS A 19 -19.67 4.64 -8.98
C HIS A 19 -18.78 4.69 -7.72
N ASP A 20 -18.92 3.73 -6.81
CA ASP A 20 -18.33 3.80 -5.46
C ASP A 20 -16.93 3.20 -5.31
N TYR A 21 -16.34 2.71 -6.39
CA TYR A 21 -14.88 2.46 -6.46
C TYR A 21 -14.10 3.65 -7.05
N CYS A 22 -14.79 4.77 -7.32
CA CYS A 22 -14.21 6.01 -7.84
C CYS A 22 -14.78 7.27 -7.16
N THR A 23 -15.21 7.16 -5.89
CA THR A 23 -15.76 8.30 -5.15
C THR A 23 -14.66 9.33 -4.85
N ALA A 24 -14.77 10.52 -5.45
CA ALA A 24 -13.85 11.65 -5.28
C ALA A 24 -13.67 12.16 -3.82
N LYS A 25 -14.34 11.56 -2.84
CA LYS A 25 -14.27 11.94 -1.41
C LYS A 25 -13.09 11.31 -0.65
N THR A 26 -12.46 10.27 -1.19
CA THR A 26 -11.28 9.60 -0.59
C THR A 26 -9.99 9.81 -1.37
N MET A 27 -10.02 10.59 -2.45
CA MET A 27 -8.79 10.99 -3.14
C MET A 27 -8.16 12.20 -2.44
N PRO A 28 -6.85 12.22 -2.15
CA PRO A 28 -6.17 13.47 -1.81
C PRO A 28 -6.45 14.49 -2.92
N PRO A 29 -6.55 15.80 -2.59
CA PRO A 29 -7.02 16.80 -3.53
C PRO A 29 -6.16 16.73 -4.79
N VAL A 30 -6.76 16.26 -5.88
CA VAL A 30 -6.13 16.29 -7.20
C VAL A 30 -5.82 17.75 -7.48
N VAL A 31 -4.54 18.10 -7.47
CA VAL A 31 -4.06 19.40 -7.95
C VAL A 31 -4.59 19.52 -9.37
N LYS A 32 -5.67 20.28 -9.55
CA LYS A 32 -6.29 20.49 -10.86
C LYS A 32 -5.21 21.11 -11.74
N PRO A 33 -4.78 20.47 -12.84
CA PRO A 33 -3.92 21.17 -13.79
C PRO A 33 -4.74 22.33 -14.34
N LYS A 34 -4.41 23.56 -13.92
CA LYS A 34 -4.90 24.80 -14.52
C LYS A 34 -4.37 24.89 -15.94
N LYS A 35 -5.03 24.19 -16.87
CA LYS A 35 -4.97 24.39 -18.32
C LYS A 35 -6.08 23.52 -18.89
N GLU A 36 -7.23 24.13 -19.13
CA GLU A 36 -8.26 23.53 -19.96
C GLU A 36 -7.66 23.29 -21.35
N ILE A 37 -7.17 22.07 -21.58
CA ILE A 37 -6.70 21.65 -22.90
C ILE A 37 -7.95 21.54 -23.78
N LYS A 38 -8.26 22.62 -24.50
CA LYS A 38 -9.22 22.64 -25.61
C LYS A 38 -8.66 21.78 -26.76
N THR A 39 -8.69 20.45 -26.61
CA THR A 39 -8.36 19.52 -27.69
C THR A 39 -9.55 18.65 -28.02
N SER A 40 -9.62 18.25 -29.29
CA SER A 40 -10.61 17.31 -29.82
C SER A 40 -10.72 16.06 -28.94
N LYS A 41 -11.83 15.31 -29.04
CA LYS A 41 -12.08 14.09 -28.26
C LYS A 41 -10.89 13.09 -28.28
N LEU A 42 -10.12 13.07 -29.37
CA LEU A 42 -8.88 12.30 -29.55
C LEU A 42 -7.72 12.83 -28.69
N GLY A 43 -7.51 14.16 -28.63
CA GLY A 43 -6.49 14.78 -27.79
C GLY A 43 -6.73 14.56 -26.30
N ARG A 44 -8.00 14.56 -25.86
CA ARG A 44 -8.37 14.18 -24.49
C ARG A 44 -7.98 12.73 -24.17
N ARG A 45 -8.30 11.78 -25.06
CA ARG A 45 -7.94 10.35 -24.85
C ARG A 45 -6.42 10.14 -24.75
N GLY A 46 -5.64 10.81 -25.59
CA GLY A 46 -4.18 10.75 -25.55
C GLY A 46 -3.61 11.24 -24.21
N TYR A 47 -4.07 12.40 -23.74
CA TYR A 47 -3.67 12.97 -22.46
C TYR A 47 -3.96 12.06 -21.27
N TYR A 48 -5.19 11.50 -21.19
CA TYR A 48 -5.54 10.58 -20.09
C TYR A 48 -4.70 9.29 -20.12
N ASN A 49 -4.41 8.74 -21.31
CA ASN A 49 -3.58 7.55 -21.44
C ASN A 49 -2.13 7.79 -20.97
N GLU A 50 -1.58 8.96 -21.27
CA GLU A 50 -0.24 9.35 -20.83
C GLU A 50 -0.20 9.54 -19.31
N LEU A 51 -1.19 10.22 -18.75
CA LEU A 51 -1.31 10.41 -17.30
C LEU A 51 -1.40 9.07 -16.56
N GLU A 52 -2.22 8.15 -17.05
CA GLU A 52 -2.37 6.82 -16.43
C GLU A 52 -1.11 5.96 -16.62
N ARG A 53 -0.37 6.14 -17.72
CA ARG A 53 0.94 5.49 -17.89
C ARG A 53 1.93 5.98 -16.84
N LYS A 54 2.01 7.29 -16.59
CA LYS A 54 2.85 7.85 -15.53
C LYS A 54 2.44 7.30 -14.17
N ARG A 55 1.14 7.34 -13.84
CA ARG A 55 0.61 6.79 -12.58
C ARG A 55 0.99 5.33 -12.37
N ARG A 56 0.89 4.50 -13.41
CA ARG A 56 1.27 3.09 -13.36
C ARG A 56 2.77 2.87 -13.22
N SER A 57 3.60 3.73 -13.80
CA SER A 57 5.05 3.70 -13.60
C SER A 57 5.39 3.96 -12.13
N ASP A 58 4.86 5.06 -11.57
CA ASP A 58 5.08 5.43 -10.17
C ASP A 58 4.62 4.32 -9.20
N LEU A 59 3.49 3.67 -9.50
CA LEU A 59 2.99 2.53 -8.71
C LEU A 59 3.92 1.32 -8.81
N LYS A 60 4.45 1.03 -10.00
CA LYS A 60 5.39 -0.08 -10.21
C LYS A 60 6.67 0.13 -9.42
N ASP A 61 7.18 1.36 -9.36
CA ASP A 61 8.39 1.70 -8.61
C ASP A 61 8.16 1.52 -7.11
N LYS A 62 7.01 2.00 -6.59
CA LYS A 62 6.62 1.80 -5.18
C LYS A 62 6.47 0.32 -4.82
N LEU A 63 5.90 -0.50 -5.72
CA LEU A 63 5.81 -1.95 -5.54
C LEU A 63 7.20 -2.61 -5.58
N GLY A 64 8.13 -2.08 -6.37
CA GLY A 64 9.54 -2.49 -6.36
C GLY A 64 10.20 -2.26 -5.00
N LEU A 65 10.06 -1.05 -4.44
CA LEU A 65 10.56 -0.73 -3.11
C LEU A 65 9.97 -1.65 -2.03
N LEU A 66 8.67 -1.93 -2.10
CA LEU A 66 8.01 -2.84 -1.16
C LEU A 66 8.59 -4.27 -1.26
N ARG A 67 8.81 -4.77 -2.48
CA ARG A 67 9.43 -6.09 -2.69
C ARG A 67 10.81 -6.16 -2.06
N ASP A 68 11.62 -5.14 -2.27
CA ASP A 68 13.01 -5.12 -1.78
C ASP A 68 13.07 -5.02 -0.24
N ALA A 69 12.06 -4.40 0.38
CA ALA A 69 11.94 -4.31 1.84
C ALA A 69 11.43 -5.59 2.52
N VAL A 70 10.80 -6.51 1.78
CA VAL A 70 10.26 -7.77 2.32
C VAL A 70 11.26 -8.90 2.04
N PRO A 71 11.93 -9.49 3.07
CA PRO A 71 13.04 -10.42 2.86
C PRO A 71 12.69 -11.60 1.95
N VAL A 72 11.52 -12.23 2.17
CA VAL A 72 11.05 -13.38 1.37
C VAL A 72 10.84 -13.00 -0.10
N CYS A 73 10.48 -11.75 -0.39
CA CYS A 73 10.18 -11.30 -1.75
C CYS A 73 11.40 -10.74 -2.49
N SER A 74 12.45 -10.33 -1.77
CA SER A 74 13.64 -9.68 -2.34
C SER A 74 14.39 -10.58 -3.35
N ASP A 75 14.47 -11.89 -3.09
CA ASP A 75 15.14 -12.86 -3.96
C ASP A 75 14.27 -13.27 -5.18
N HIS A 76 12.96 -13.00 -5.12
CA HIS A 76 12.01 -13.45 -6.12
C HIS A 76 11.82 -12.40 -7.22
N ARG A 77 12.56 -12.58 -8.33
CA ARG A 77 12.46 -11.70 -9.52
C ARG A 77 11.03 -11.61 -10.09
N ARG A 78 10.19 -12.63 -9.89
CA ARG A 78 8.79 -12.68 -10.33
C ARG A 78 7.88 -13.10 -9.19
N ILE A 79 7.39 -12.13 -8.43
CA ILE A 79 6.29 -12.30 -7.48
C ILE A 79 5.03 -11.61 -8.02
N SER A 80 3.87 -12.22 -7.82
CA SER A 80 2.59 -11.57 -8.17
C SER A 80 2.29 -10.44 -7.19
N THR A 81 1.61 -9.38 -7.64
CA THR A 81 1.25 -8.25 -6.75
C THR A 81 0.44 -8.72 -5.54
N VAL A 82 -0.47 -9.67 -5.73
CA VAL A 82 -1.29 -10.21 -4.63
C VAL A 82 -0.41 -10.92 -3.59
N ASN A 83 0.55 -11.73 -4.03
CA ASN A 83 1.42 -12.44 -3.09
C ASN A 83 2.38 -11.48 -2.39
N LEU A 84 2.92 -10.49 -3.09
CA LEU A 84 3.74 -9.44 -2.48
C LEU A 84 2.97 -8.74 -1.35
N LEU A 85 1.71 -8.37 -1.57
CA LEU A 85 0.90 -7.70 -0.56
C LEU A 85 0.56 -8.61 0.63
N LYS A 86 0.33 -9.90 0.40
CA LYS A 86 0.12 -10.89 1.46
C LYS A 86 1.37 -11.08 2.31
N GLU A 87 2.52 -11.29 1.68
CA GLU A 87 3.80 -11.47 2.36
C GLU A 87 4.20 -10.20 3.13
N ALA A 88 4.03 -9.02 2.55
CA ALA A 88 4.27 -7.75 3.24
C ALA A 88 3.40 -7.61 4.50
N SER A 89 2.11 -7.94 4.39
CA SER A 89 1.19 -7.89 5.53
C SER A 89 1.60 -8.86 6.65
N SER A 90 1.95 -10.10 6.29
CA SER A 90 2.47 -11.10 7.22
C SER A 90 3.78 -10.66 7.88
N TYR A 91 4.67 -10.05 7.11
CA TYR A 91 5.94 -9.54 7.59
C TYR A 91 5.77 -8.40 8.60
N ILE A 92 4.81 -7.50 8.38
CA ILE A 92 4.47 -6.44 9.36
C ILE A 92 4.01 -7.05 10.69
N VAL A 93 3.13 -8.06 10.66
CA VAL A 93 2.67 -8.75 11.87
C VAL A 93 3.86 -9.39 12.61
N THR A 94 4.76 -10.04 11.86
CA THR A 94 5.96 -10.65 12.41
C THR A 94 6.90 -9.62 13.06
N LEU A 95 7.10 -8.46 12.42
CA LEU A 95 7.94 -7.39 12.95
C LEU A 95 7.35 -6.78 14.23
N LYS A 96 6.04 -6.60 14.30
CA LYS A 96 5.36 -6.13 15.52
C LYS A 96 5.59 -7.10 16.68
N GLY A 97 5.34 -8.39 16.48
CA GLY A 97 5.60 -9.39 17.52
C GLY A 97 7.07 -9.46 17.97
N LYS A 98 8.01 -9.29 17.04
CA LYS A 98 9.44 -9.18 17.37
C LYS A 98 9.76 -7.94 18.19
N SER A 99 9.17 -6.79 17.84
CA SER A 99 9.34 -5.53 18.58
C SER A 99 8.84 -5.68 20.02
N ASP A 100 7.65 -6.24 20.22
CA ASP A 100 7.05 -6.42 21.54
C ASP A 100 7.89 -7.37 22.41
N ASN A 101 8.41 -8.46 21.83
CA ASN A 101 9.30 -9.38 22.52
C ASN A 101 10.64 -8.73 22.91
N LEU A 102 11.24 -7.95 22.00
CA LEU A 102 12.48 -7.22 22.29
C LEU A 102 12.27 -6.18 23.41
N GLN A 103 11.14 -5.46 23.39
CA GLN A 103 10.80 -4.53 24.45
C GLN A 103 10.66 -5.25 25.81
N SER A 104 9.96 -6.39 25.84
CA SER A 104 9.83 -7.19 27.06
C SER A 104 11.18 -7.67 27.61
N GLN A 105 12.13 -8.00 26.73
CA GLN A 105 13.49 -8.37 27.12
C GLN A 105 14.26 -7.17 27.69
N ILE A 106 14.15 -5.99 27.07
CA ILE A 106 14.74 -4.75 27.58
C ILE A 106 14.23 -4.48 29.01
N ASP A 107 12.92 -4.49 29.20
CA ASP A 107 12.29 -4.22 30.51
C ASP A 107 12.77 -5.22 31.58
N THR A 108 12.91 -6.49 31.22
CA THR A 108 13.43 -7.54 32.12
C THR A 108 14.88 -7.27 32.50
N LEU A 109 15.73 -6.95 31.53
CA LEU A 109 17.15 -6.65 31.75
C LEU A 109 17.34 -5.39 32.60
N GLU A 110 16.55 -4.34 32.37
CA GLU A 110 16.57 -3.12 33.17
C GLU A 110 16.15 -3.38 34.63
N ALA A 111 15.14 -4.22 34.84
CA ALA A 111 14.72 -4.64 36.17
C ALA A 111 15.82 -5.46 36.88
N GLU A 112 16.50 -6.35 36.18
CA GLU A 112 17.63 -7.11 36.73
C GLU A 112 18.82 -6.21 37.08
N LEU A 113 19.20 -5.30 36.19
CA LEU A 113 20.26 -4.32 36.43
C LEU A 113 19.95 -3.47 37.66
N SER A 114 18.72 -2.98 37.77
CA SER A 114 18.27 -2.19 38.94
C SER A 114 18.36 -2.99 40.24
N ARG A 115 17.97 -4.28 40.22
CA ARG A 115 18.09 -5.17 41.39
C ARG A 115 19.55 -5.41 41.78
N ARG A 116 20.44 -5.65 40.80
CA ARG A 116 21.87 -5.86 41.05
C ARG A 116 22.54 -4.61 41.60
N GLN A 117 22.23 -3.43 41.05
CA GLN A 117 22.75 -2.15 41.55
C GLN A 117 22.33 -1.88 43.00
N LYS A 118 21.08 -2.16 43.36
CA LYS A 118 20.61 -2.05 44.75
C LYS A 118 21.40 -2.98 45.69
N LYS A 119 21.62 -4.23 45.28
CA LYS A 119 22.43 -5.19 46.07
C LYS A 119 23.89 -4.74 46.23
N ALA A 120 24.51 -4.24 45.16
CA ALA A 120 25.88 -3.72 45.23
C ALA A 120 25.99 -2.58 46.26
N LYS A 121 25.05 -1.63 46.25
CA LYS A 121 25.01 -0.52 47.21
C LYS A 121 24.83 -0.99 48.67
N MET A 122 24.03 -2.03 48.91
CA MET A 122 23.85 -2.57 50.27
C MET A 122 25.07 -3.32 50.79
N ASN A 123 25.93 -3.83 49.92
CA ASN A 123 27.15 -4.53 50.33
C ASN A 123 28.33 -3.59 50.61
N GLU A 124 28.23 -2.32 50.21
CA GLU A 124 29.24 -1.27 50.45
C GLU A 124 28.97 -0.47 51.74
N THR A 125 27.81 -0.66 52.38
CA THR A 125 27.42 -0.11 53.69
C THR A 125 27.48 -1.16 54.78
#